data_AF-A0A957KZW5-F1
#
_entry.id   AF-A0A957KZW5-F1
#
_cell.length_a   1.000
_cell.length_b   1.000
_cell.length_c   1.000
_cell.angle_alpha   90.00
_cell.angle_beta   90.00
_cell.angle_gamma   90.00
#
_symmetry.space_group_name_H-M   'P 1'
#
loop_
_entity.id
_entity.type
_entity.pdbx_description
1 polymer ?
#
loop_
_entity_poly.entity_id
_entity_poly.type
_entity_poly.pdbx_seq_one_letter_code
_entity_poly.pdbx_strand_id
1 'polypeptide(L)' 'MTMPYDAIYLAPHLDDAVLSCGGQIFDRVQAGQKILVLTIMAGEPAAGQMNDYIASLHSR' A
#
# COMPACT_ATOMS: atom_id res chain seq x y z
N MET A 1 3.79 -8.44 -24.76
CA MET A 1 2.67 -8.22 -23.83
C MET A 1 2.75 -6.77 -23.38
N THR A 2 1.73 -5.96 -23.65
CA THR A 2 1.70 -4.60 -23.13
C THR A 2 1.37 -4.67 -21.64
N MET A 3 2.21 -4.09 -20.80
CA MET A 3 1.88 -3.92 -19.37
C MET A 3 0.70 -2.95 -19.29
N PRO A 4 -0.41 -3.31 -18.63
CA PRO A 4 -1.60 -2.45 -18.57
C PRO A 4 -1.41 -1.20 -17.69
N TYR A 5 -0.22 -1.00 -17.12
CA TYR A 5 0.14 0.10 -16.22
C TYR A 5 1.58 0.56 -16.52
N ASP A 6 1.80 1.88 -16.45
CA ASP A 6 3.09 2.55 -16.60
C ASP A 6 3.90 2.57 -15.31
N ALA A 7 3.25 2.45 -14.14
CA ALA A 7 3.90 2.36 -12.84
C ALA A 7 3.10 1.51 -11.84
N ILE A 8 3.81 0.87 -10.92
CA ILE A 8 3.23 0.17 -9.77
C ILE A 8 3.82 0.72 -8.47
N TYR A 9 2.96 0.94 -7.48
CA TYR A 9 3.32 1.32 -6.12
C TYR A 9 2.94 0.18 -5.19
N LEU A 10 3.92 -0.40 -4.50
CA LEU A 10 3.71 -1.44 -3.50
C LEU A 10 3.69 -0.80 -2.11
N ALA A 11 2.53 -0.82 -1.47
CA ALA A 11 2.31 -0.23 -0.16
C ALA A 11 2.11 -1.33 0.90
N PRO A 12 2.84 -1.30 2.02
CA PRO A 12 2.55 -2.16 3.15
C PRO A 12 1.14 -1.91 3.70
N HIS A 13 0.82 -0.68 4.11
CA HIS A 13 -0.41 -0.30 4.79
C HIS A 13 -1.31 0.64 3.97
N LEU A 14 -2.53 0.85 4.49
CA LEU A 14 -3.55 1.73 3.92
C LEU A 14 -3.24 3.20 4.20
N ASP A 15 -2.29 3.77 3.46
CA ASP A 15 -1.91 5.19 3.51
C ASP A 15 -0.50 5.38 2.92
N ASP A 16 0.37 4.39 3.11
CA ASP A 16 1.80 4.43 2.76
C ASP A 16 2.08 5.00 1.35
N ALA A 17 1.33 4.58 0.33
CA ALA A 17 1.50 5.08 -1.03
C ALA A 17 1.21 6.58 -1.17
N VAL A 18 0.16 7.07 -0.50
CA VAL A 18 -0.24 8.48 -0.58
C VAL A 18 0.69 9.35 0.26
N LEU A 19 1.03 8.90 1.47
CA LEU A 19 1.92 9.64 2.37
C LEU A 19 3.36 9.69 1.85
N SER A 20 3.84 8.64 1.19
CA SER A 20 5.22 8.58 0.69
C SER A 20 5.36 9.09 -0.74
N CYS A 21 4.38 8.80 -1.61
CA CYS A 21 4.49 8.99 -3.06
C CYS A 21 3.35 9.81 -3.66
N GLY A 22 2.50 10.47 -2.85
CA GLY A 22 1.30 11.17 -3.33
C GLY A 22 1.58 12.20 -4.43
N GLY A 23 2.65 12.97 -4.32
CA GLY A 23 3.07 13.92 -5.37
C GLY A 23 3.45 13.23 -6.68
N GLN A 24 4.21 12.13 -6.62
CA GLN A 24 4.57 11.37 -7.82
C GLN A 24 3.36 10.71 -8.47
N ILE A 25 2.45 10.16 -7.66
CA ILE A 25 1.19 9.59 -8.12
C ILE A 25 0.38 10.67 -8.87
N PHE A 26 0.25 11.85 -8.26
CA PHE A 26 -0.43 12.99 -8.87
C PHE A 26 0.19 13.38 -10.21
N ASP A 27 1.50 13.59 -10.28
CA ASP A 27 2.19 14.00 -11.49
C ASP A 27 2.02 12.98 -12.63
N ARG A 28 2.13 11.69 -12.33
CA ARG A 28 1.94 10.61 -13.32
C ARG A 28 0.53 10.57 -13.88
N VAL A 29 -0.46 10.63 -13.00
CA VAL A 29 -1.88 10.62 -13.40
C VAL A 29 -2.20 11.87 -14.24
N GLN A 30 -1.68 13.04 -13.87
CA GLN A 30 -1.82 14.27 -14.65
C GLN A 30 -1.15 14.19 -16.02
N ALA A 31 -0.06 13.43 -16.16
CA ALA A 31 0.59 13.14 -17.43
C ALA A 31 -0.14 12.08 -18.28
N GLY A 32 -1.32 11.61 -17.85
CA GLY A 32 -2.11 10.59 -18.55
C GLY A 32 -1.58 9.16 -18.40
N GLN A 33 -0.63 8.93 -17.48
CA GLN A 33 -0.11 7.59 -17.21
C GLN A 33 -1.08 6.78 -16.36
N LYS A 34 -1.17 5.49 -16.66
CA LYS A 34 -2.00 4.55 -15.92
C LYS A 34 -1.17 3.88 -14.83
N ILE A 35 -1.54 4.07 -13.57
CA ILE A 35 -0.82 3.49 -12.43
C ILE A 35 -1.62 2.40 -11.73
N LEU A 36 -0.92 1.54 -11.00
CA LEU A 36 -1.50 0.59 -10.04
C LEU A 36 -0.92 0.84 -8.65
N VAL A 37 -1.78 1.03 -7.65
CA VAL A 37 -1.39 0.99 -6.24
C VAL A 37 -1.85 -0.34 -5.67
N LEU A 38 -0.92 -1.12 -5.12
CA LEU A 38 -1.19 -2.40 -4.49
C LEU A 38 -0.84 -2.31 -3.00
N THR A 39 -1.86 -2.29 -2.15
CA THR A 39 -1.69 -2.39 -0.70
C THR A 39 -1.67 -3.84 -0.27
N ILE A 40 -0.54 -4.29 0.27
CA ILE A 40 -0.26 -5.70 0.55
C ILE A 40 -1.02 -6.18 1.80
N MET A 41 -1.06 -5.38 2.87
CA MET A 41 -1.69 -5.73 4.14
C MET A 41 -3.04 -5.02 4.33
N ALA A 42 -3.88 -5.03 3.28
CA ALA A 42 -5.21 -4.40 3.30
C ALA A 42 -6.32 -5.31 3.86
N GLY A 43 -5.99 -6.52 4.34
CA GLY A 43 -6.95 -7.43 4.94
C GLY A 43 -7.20 -7.13 6.42
N GLU A 44 -8.37 -7.50 6.92
CA GLU A 44 -8.64 -7.49 8.36
C GLU A 44 -8.02 -8.73 9.04
N PRO A 45 -7.39 -8.58 10.22
CA PRO A 45 -6.94 -9.74 10.98
C PRO A 45 -8.15 -10.55 11.46
N ALA A 46 -7.99 -11.88 11.55
CA ALA A 46 -9.05 -12.73 12.09
C ALA A 46 -9.31 -12.39 13.57
N ALA A 47 -10.59 -12.26 13.94
CA ALA A 47 -10.99 -11.90 15.29
C ALA A 47 -10.41 -12.86 16.34
N GLY A 48 -9.82 -12.31 17.39
CA GLY A 48 -9.27 -13.08 18.51
C GLY A 48 -7.87 -13.68 18.29
N GLN A 49 -7.22 -13.44 17.15
CA GLN A 49 -5.82 -13.83 16.98
C GLN A 49 -4.88 -12.88 17.73
N MET A 50 -4.46 -13.30 18.92
CA MET A 50 -3.38 -12.67 19.69
C MET A 50 -2.31 -13.73 19.96
N ASN A 51 -1.05 -13.38 19.71
CA ASN A 51 0.12 -14.19 20.07
C ASN A 51 1.19 -13.29 20.68
N ASP A 52 2.24 -13.89 21.24
CA ASP A 52 3.30 -13.16 21.95
C ASP A 52 3.98 -12.10 21.07
N TYR A 53 4.08 -12.36 19.76
CA TYR A 53 4.66 -11.41 18.82
C TYR A 53 3.77 -10.18 18.63
N ILE A 54 2.46 -10.37 18.38
CA ILE A 54 1.49 -9.26 18.27
C ILE A 54 1.46 -8.45 19.57
N ALA A 55 1.44 -9.12 20.72
CA ALA A 55 1.49 -8.47 22.03
C ALA A 55 2.76 -7.63 22.22
N SER A 56 3.92 -8.13 21.77
CA SER A 56 5.19 -7.38 21.82
C SER A 56 5.23 -6.16 20.90
N LEU A 57 4.49 -6.18 19.78
CA LEU A 57 4.38 -5.03 18.88
C LEU A 57 3.52 -3.92 19.48
N HIS A 58 2.43 -4.28 20.18
CA HIS A 58 1.56 -3.30 20.84
C HIS A 58 2.20 -2.59 22.03
N SER A 59 3.25 -3.15 22.63
CA SER A 59 3.92 -2.56 23.79
C SER A 59 5.09 -1.62 23.46
N ARG A 60 5.38 -1.42 22.17
CA ARG A 60 6.44 -0.54 21.67
C ARG A 60 5.89 0.83 21.27
#